data_AF-A0A9X6ZX79-F1
#
_entry.id   AF-A0A9X6ZX79-F1
#
_cell.length_a   1.000
_cell.length_b   1.000
_cell.length_c   1.000
_cell.angle_alpha   90.00
_cell.angle_beta   90.00
_cell.angle_gamma   90.00
#
_symmetry.space_group_name_H-M   'P 1'
#
loop_
_entity.id
_entity.type
_entity.pdbx_description
1 polymer ?
#
loop_
_entity_poly.entity_id
_entity_poly.type
_entity_poly.pdbx_seq_one_letter_code
_entity_poly.pdbx_strand_id
1 'polypeptide(L)'
;WERVESFTFPPGYSKTFQYTTGMKTTDQESMTRTTSMSIGADAGFQFKQKTASISTNFTTSLEVTKSHTTEQMTEHIVTETYTNPLQTTVGWTKYILVNKYHLLRTDGSQVDIAWKVTDPNTTRITTYPDAGKLKSFPVLCN
;
A
#
# COMPACT_ATOMS: atom_id res chain seq x y z
N TRP A 1 7.47 -3.51 4.07
CA TRP A 1 7.29 -2.17 4.68
C TRP A 1 8.09 -1.17 3.88
N GLU A 2 7.43 -0.17 3.31
CA GLU A 2 8.11 0.96 2.67
C GLU A 2 7.93 2.21 3.51
N ARG A 3 8.97 3.04 3.60
CA ARG A 3 8.91 4.32 4.29
C ARG A 3 8.01 5.26 3.50
N VAL A 4 6.98 5.77 4.17
CA VAL A 4 6.09 6.81 3.64
C VAL A 4 6.73 8.18 3.86
N GLU A 5 7.10 8.46 5.11
CA GLU A 5 7.61 9.76 5.50
C GLU A 5 8.41 9.65 6.80
N SER A 6 9.33 10.59 7.02
CA SER A 6 10.08 10.74 8.26
C SER A 6 10.20 12.21 8.64
N PHE A 7 10.02 12.51 9.91
CA PHE A 7 10.09 13.89 10.40
C PHE A 7 10.49 13.95 11.87
N THR A 8 11.19 15.01 12.25
CA THR A 8 11.50 15.31 13.66
C THR A 8 10.56 16.40 14.14
N PHE A 9 9.65 16.06 15.05
CA PHE A 9 8.67 16.98 15.62
C PHE A 9 9.24 17.71 16.85
N PRO A 10 9.34 19.05 16.82
CA PRO A 10 9.51 19.84 18.04
C PRO A 10 8.32 19.71 18.99
N PRO A 11 8.47 20.09 20.27
CA PRO A 11 7.36 20.17 21.22
C PRO A 11 6.20 21.02 20.71
N GLY A 12 4.97 20.52 20.80
CA GLY A 12 3.74 21.21 20.40
C GLY A 12 3.53 21.37 18.89
N TYR A 13 4.47 20.93 18.04
CA TYR A 13 4.39 21.14 16.60
C TYR A 13 3.43 20.16 15.92
N SER A 14 2.73 20.65 14.90
CA SER A 14 1.83 19.87 14.05
C SER A 14 2.29 19.90 12.59
N LYS A 15 2.15 18.78 11.88
CA LYS A 15 2.43 18.69 10.45
C LYS A 15 1.42 17.78 9.76
N THR A 16 0.94 18.22 8.61
CA THR A 16 0.12 17.42 7.70
C THR A 16 1.01 16.77 6.64
N PHE A 17 0.76 15.49 6.38
CA PHE A 17 1.41 14.72 5.31
C PHE A 17 0.36 14.12 4.39
N GLN A 18 0.76 13.93 3.14
CA GLN A 18 -0.02 13.21 2.15
C GLN A 18 0.77 12.02 1.64
N TYR A 19 0.11 10.90 1.45
CA TYR A 19 0.71 9.72 0.84
C TYR A 19 -0.32 8.94 0.04
N THR A 20 0.17 8.21 -0.97
CA THR A 20 -0.68 7.44 -1.87
C THR A 20 -0.77 5.99 -1.42
N THR A 21 -1.98 5.44 -1.50
CA THR A 21 -2.31 4.03 -1.26
C THR A 21 -2.98 3.42 -2.49
N GLY A 22 -3.17 2.11 -2.49
CA GLY A 22 -3.79 1.40 -3.60
C GLY A 22 -2.79 1.06 -4.71
N MET A 23 -3.25 1.15 -5.96
CA MET A 23 -2.51 0.73 -7.15
C MET A 23 -2.78 1.68 -8.32
N LYS A 24 -1.72 2.05 -9.04
CA LYS A 24 -1.80 2.91 -10.24
C LYS A 24 -2.70 2.29 -11.29
N THR A 25 -3.49 3.12 -11.96
CA THR A 25 -4.28 2.67 -13.13
C THR A 25 -3.39 2.08 -14.23
N THR A 26 -2.22 2.68 -14.48
CA THR A 26 -1.24 2.15 -15.44
C THR A 26 -0.70 0.78 -15.04
N ASP A 27 -0.56 0.52 -13.74
CA ASP A 27 -0.13 -0.78 -13.23
C ASP A 27 -1.26 -1.80 -13.38
N GLN A 28 -2.51 -1.42 -13.11
CA GLN A 28 -3.69 -2.28 -13.32
C GLN A 28 -3.84 -2.69 -14.80
N GLU A 29 -3.64 -1.74 -15.70
CA GLU A 29 -3.71 -1.94 -17.15
C GLU A 29 -2.58 -2.85 -17.64
N SER A 30 -1.34 -2.61 -17.21
CA SER A 30 -0.19 -3.43 -17.59
C SER A 30 -0.30 -4.85 -17.02
N MET A 31 -0.75 -5.02 -15.78
CA MET A 31 -1.02 -6.33 -15.17
C MET A 31 -2.12 -7.07 -15.94
N THR A 32 -3.23 -6.40 -16.23
CA THR A 32 -4.35 -6.96 -17.01
C THR A 32 -3.88 -7.42 -18.37
N ARG A 33 -3.17 -6.56 -19.10
CA ARG A 33 -2.72 -6.85 -20.47
C ARG A 33 -1.73 -8.01 -20.51
N THR A 34 -0.83 -8.09 -19.53
CA THR A 34 0.26 -9.06 -19.50
C THR A 34 -0.21 -10.42 -18.98
N THR A 35 -1.06 -10.43 -17.96
CA THR A 35 -1.37 -11.65 -17.21
C THR A 35 -2.85 -12.01 -17.22
N SER A 36 -3.72 -11.19 -17.81
CA SER A 36 -5.17 -11.37 -17.73
C SER A 36 -5.69 -11.36 -16.28
N MET A 37 -5.01 -10.65 -15.38
CA MET A 37 -5.39 -10.47 -13.97
C MET A 37 -5.35 -8.98 -13.58
N SER A 38 -6.15 -8.59 -12.59
CA SER A 38 -6.14 -7.27 -11.97
C SER A 38 -6.32 -7.39 -10.45
N ILE A 39 -6.16 -6.28 -9.73
CA ILE A 39 -6.42 -6.22 -8.28
C ILE A 39 -7.78 -5.56 -8.04
N GLY A 40 -8.67 -6.24 -7.33
CA GLY A 40 -9.97 -5.70 -6.93
C GLY A 40 -9.85 -4.68 -5.80
N ALA A 41 -10.88 -3.86 -5.60
CA ALA A 41 -10.92 -2.85 -4.54
C ALA A 41 -10.79 -3.45 -3.13
N ASP A 42 -11.08 -4.74 -2.97
CA ASP A 42 -10.86 -5.54 -1.76
C ASP A 42 -9.43 -6.10 -1.61
N ALA A 43 -8.48 -5.62 -2.43
CA ALA A 43 -7.09 -6.08 -2.52
C ALA A 43 -6.91 -7.54 -2.99
N GLY A 44 -7.98 -8.23 -3.38
CA GLY A 44 -7.90 -9.57 -3.95
C GLY A 44 -7.55 -9.58 -5.42
N PHE A 45 -7.10 -10.73 -5.93
CA PHE A 45 -6.87 -10.92 -7.37
C PHE A 45 -8.18 -11.18 -8.12
N GLN A 46 -8.41 -10.44 -9.19
CA GLN A 46 -9.43 -10.67 -10.19
C GLN A 46 -8.83 -11.43 -11.37
N PHE A 47 -9.36 -12.62 -11.67
CA PHE A 47 -8.89 -13.46 -12.76
C PHE A 47 -9.85 -13.36 -13.95
N LYS A 48 -9.34 -12.94 -15.10
CA LYS A 48 -10.13 -12.86 -16.35
C LYS A 48 -10.00 -14.17 -17.13
N GLN A 49 -10.67 -14.27 -18.29
CA GLN A 49 -10.86 -15.52 -19.02
C GLN A 49 -9.60 -16.39 -19.19
N LYS A 50 -8.43 -15.80 -19.48
CA LYS A 50 -7.20 -16.58 -19.73
C LYS A 50 -6.58 -17.21 -18.48
N THR A 51 -6.90 -16.70 -17.29
CA THR A 51 -6.32 -17.16 -16.01
C THR A 51 -7.36 -17.62 -14.99
N ALA A 52 -8.65 -17.61 -15.34
CA ALA A 52 -9.73 -18.04 -14.46
C ALA A 52 -9.52 -19.47 -13.93
N SER A 53 -9.08 -20.40 -14.79
CA SER A 53 -8.88 -21.81 -14.45
C SER A 53 -7.73 -22.07 -13.48
N ILE A 54 -6.74 -21.16 -13.40
CA ILE A 54 -5.59 -21.30 -12.50
C ILE A 54 -5.76 -20.54 -11.18
N SER A 55 -6.90 -19.86 -10.99
CA SER A 55 -7.10 -18.93 -9.88
C SER A 55 -6.82 -19.53 -8.51
N THR A 56 -7.36 -20.71 -8.20
CA THR A 56 -7.16 -21.39 -6.91
C THR A 56 -5.68 -21.72 -6.65
N ASN A 57 -4.98 -22.28 -7.65
CA ASN A 57 -3.57 -22.63 -7.50
C ASN A 57 -2.73 -21.36 -7.32
N PHE A 58 -3.02 -20.31 -8.11
CA PHE A 58 -2.33 -19.04 -8.03
C PHE A 58 -2.49 -18.38 -6.65
N THR A 59 -3.73 -18.28 -6.15
CA THR A 59 -4.01 -17.65 -4.85
C THR A 59 -3.37 -18.42 -3.70
N THR A 60 -3.40 -19.76 -3.77
CA THR A 60 -2.80 -20.62 -2.74
C THR A 60 -1.27 -20.49 -2.72
N SER A 61 -0.62 -20.56 -3.89
CA SER A 61 0.84 -20.51 -3.98
C SER A 61 1.45 -19.16 -3.60
N LEU A 62 0.71 -18.06 -3.81
CA LEU A 62 1.17 -16.72 -3.42
C LEU A 62 0.64 -16.27 -2.06
N GLU A 63 -0.18 -17.08 -1.39
CA GLU A 63 -0.86 -16.73 -0.13
C GLU A 63 -1.66 -15.41 -0.24
N VAL A 64 -2.33 -15.23 -1.38
CA VAL A 64 -3.18 -14.07 -1.67
C VAL A 64 -4.64 -14.49 -1.80
N THR A 65 -5.57 -13.53 -1.75
CA THR A 65 -7.00 -13.81 -1.86
C THR A 65 -7.50 -13.63 -3.29
N LYS A 66 -8.57 -14.34 -3.64
CA LYS A 66 -9.39 -14.02 -4.81
C LYS A 66 -10.32 -12.85 -4.45
N SER A 67 -10.44 -11.89 -5.36
CA SER A 67 -11.36 -10.77 -5.18
C SER A 67 -12.82 -11.22 -5.28
N HIS A 68 -13.67 -10.59 -4.48
CA HIS A 68 -15.13 -10.76 -4.46
C HIS A 68 -15.87 -9.55 -5.05
N THR A 69 -15.14 -8.54 -5.56
CA THR A 69 -15.70 -7.36 -6.23
C THR A 69 -15.28 -7.32 -7.70
N THR A 70 -16.07 -6.65 -8.53
CA THR A 70 -15.71 -6.32 -9.92
C THR A 70 -15.01 -4.97 -10.03
N GLU A 71 -15.09 -4.14 -8.99
CA GLU A 71 -14.40 -2.84 -8.94
C GLU A 71 -12.90 -3.05 -8.81
N GLN A 72 -12.12 -2.36 -9.64
CA GLN A 72 -10.67 -2.39 -9.57
C GLN A 72 -10.16 -1.44 -8.49
N MET A 73 -9.09 -1.84 -7.80
CA MET A 73 -8.36 -0.95 -6.91
C MET A 73 -7.81 0.24 -7.70
N THR A 74 -7.92 1.43 -7.12
CA THR A 74 -7.36 2.68 -7.67
C THR A 74 -6.39 3.31 -6.68
N GLU A 75 -5.63 4.30 -7.12
CA GLU A 75 -4.83 5.12 -6.20
C GLU A 75 -5.72 6.04 -5.38
N HIS A 76 -5.44 6.12 -4.09
CA HIS A 76 -6.08 7.07 -3.18
C HIS A 76 -5.02 7.89 -2.47
N ILE A 77 -5.26 9.20 -2.35
CA ILE A 77 -4.41 10.08 -1.55
C ILE A 77 -5.00 10.12 -0.15
N VAL A 78 -4.18 9.74 0.83
CA VAL A 78 -4.49 9.84 2.24
C VAL A 78 -3.80 11.08 2.80
N THR A 79 -4.56 11.91 3.52
CA THR A 79 -4.05 13.09 4.22
C THR A 79 -4.17 12.88 5.73
N GLU A 80 -3.09 13.06 6.46
CA GLU A 80 -3.06 12.89 7.92
C GLU A 80 -2.28 14.01 8.58
N THR A 81 -2.76 14.44 9.76
CA THR A 81 -2.07 15.43 10.58
C THR A 81 -1.56 14.77 11.86
N TYR A 82 -0.28 14.99 12.13
CA TYR A 82 0.39 14.53 13.33
C TYR A 82 0.79 15.72 14.18
N THR A 83 0.62 15.60 15.48
CA THR A 83 0.99 16.61 16.48
C THR A 83 1.85 15.95 17.54
N ASN A 84 2.94 16.61 17.95
CA ASN A 84 3.72 16.21 19.11
C ASN A 84 3.20 16.90 20.38
N PRO A 85 2.47 16.20 21.26
CA PRO A 85 1.96 16.79 22.50
C PRO A 85 3.02 16.84 23.62
N LEU A 86 4.19 16.25 23.40
CA LEU A 86 5.23 16.16 24.43
C LEU A 86 6.03 17.46 24.52
N GLN A 87 6.68 17.65 25.66
CA GLN A 87 7.61 18.76 25.90
C GLN A 87 9.03 18.48 25.37
N THR A 88 9.23 17.34 24.70
CA THR A 88 10.50 16.91 24.12
C THR A 88 10.38 16.72 22.62
N THR A 89 11.52 16.81 21.93
CA THR A 89 11.58 16.54 20.49
C THR A 89 11.44 15.05 20.22
N VAL A 90 10.68 14.68 19.19
CA VAL A 90 10.43 13.29 18.80
C VAL A 90 10.74 13.08 17.32
N GLY A 91 11.65 12.17 17.00
CA GLY A 91 11.78 11.59 15.67
C GLY A 91 10.61 10.66 15.40
N TRP A 92 9.99 10.77 14.23
CA TRP A 92 8.83 10.01 13.81
C TRP A 92 9.05 9.49 12.40
N THR A 93 8.67 8.24 12.14
CA THR A 93 8.68 7.67 10.78
C THR A 93 7.46 6.80 10.58
N LYS A 94 6.77 7.01 9.45
CA LYS A 94 5.65 6.17 9.01
C LYS A 94 6.10 5.22 7.92
N TYR A 95 5.62 3.98 8.03
CA TYR A 95 5.76 2.93 7.06
C TYR A 95 4.40 2.42 6.62
N ILE A 96 4.33 1.89 5.41
CA ILE A 96 3.15 1.25 4.86
C ILE A 96 3.48 -0.15 4.33
N LEU A 97 2.53 -1.07 4.43
CA LEU A 97 2.66 -2.39 3.83
C LEU A 97 2.48 -2.28 2.31
N VAL A 98 3.42 -2.87 1.59
CA VAL A 98 3.46 -2.88 0.13
C VAL A 98 3.69 -4.31 -0.32
N ASN A 99 2.83 -4.78 -1.21
CA ASN A 99 3.00 -6.02 -1.95
C ASN A 99 3.53 -5.69 -3.35
N LYS A 100 4.55 -6.42 -3.79
CA LYS A 100 5.14 -6.27 -5.14
C LYS A 100 5.06 -7.59 -5.87
N TYR A 101 4.45 -7.58 -7.05
CA TYR A 101 4.31 -8.76 -7.89
C TYR A 101 5.27 -8.67 -9.08
N HIS A 102 6.18 -9.64 -9.16
CA HIS A 102 7.17 -9.73 -10.23
C HIS A 102 6.77 -10.87 -11.18
N LEU A 103 6.79 -10.59 -12.49
CA LEU A 103 6.68 -11.61 -13.51
C LEU A 103 8.07 -11.87 -14.10
N LEU A 104 8.54 -13.11 -13.96
CA LEU A 104 9.84 -13.56 -14.43
C LEU A 104 9.68 -14.54 -15.58
N ARG A 105 10.60 -14.50 -16.55
CA ARG A 105 10.80 -15.59 -17.52
C ARG A 105 11.54 -16.74 -16.84
N THR A 106 11.59 -17.89 -17.51
CA THR A 106 12.30 -19.09 -17.04
C THR A 106 13.81 -18.88 -16.86
N ASP A 107 14.39 -17.91 -17.56
CA ASP A 107 15.78 -17.49 -17.40
C ASP A 107 16.02 -16.52 -16.22
N GLY A 108 14.96 -16.18 -15.47
CA GLY A 108 15.01 -15.25 -14.34
C GLY A 108 14.91 -13.78 -14.73
N SER A 109 14.88 -13.44 -16.02
CA SER A 109 14.71 -12.05 -16.47
C SER A 109 13.31 -11.53 -16.15
N GLN A 110 13.22 -10.27 -15.73
CA GLN A 110 11.94 -9.64 -15.45
C GLN A 110 11.23 -9.27 -16.78
N VAL A 111 9.92 -9.54 -16.86
CA VAL A 111 9.12 -9.23 -18.05
C VAL A 111 8.78 -7.74 -18.13
N ASP A 112 8.45 -7.13 -16.99
CA ASP A 112 8.08 -5.71 -16.86
C ASP A 112 8.40 -5.22 -15.44
N ILE A 113 8.27 -3.93 -15.14
CA ILE A 113 8.40 -3.38 -13.78
C ILE A 113 7.39 -4.07 -12.85
N ALA A 114 7.80 -4.31 -11.60
CA ALA A 114 6.95 -4.98 -10.62
C ALA A 114 5.69 -4.18 -10.32
N TRP A 115 4.53 -4.84 -10.33
CA TRP A 115 3.26 -4.21 -9.97
C TRP A 115 3.19 -4.01 -8.46
N LYS A 116 2.98 -2.76 -8.04
CA LYS A 116 2.99 -2.37 -6.64
C LYS A 116 1.56 -2.15 -6.14
N VAL A 117 1.22 -2.84 -5.06
CA VAL A 117 -0.04 -2.64 -4.32
C VAL A 117 0.29 -2.15 -2.92
N THR A 118 -0.25 -0.99 -2.56
CA THR A 118 -0.05 -0.38 -1.25
C THR A 118 -1.32 -0.56 -0.42
N ASP A 119 -1.24 -1.30 0.68
CA ASP A 119 -2.39 -1.57 1.54
C ASP A 119 -2.77 -0.29 2.32
N PRO A 120 -3.96 0.29 2.10
CA PRO A 120 -4.38 1.52 2.78
C PRO A 120 -4.56 1.35 4.29
N ASN A 121 -4.83 0.14 4.76
CA ASN A 121 -5.23 -0.13 6.13
C ASN A 121 -4.06 -0.54 7.03
N THR A 122 -2.94 -0.97 6.44
CA THR A 122 -1.81 -1.52 7.19
C THR A 122 -0.62 -0.57 7.18
N THR A 123 -0.59 0.30 8.19
CA THR A 123 0.52 1.24 8.43
C THR A 123 1.21 0.98 9.77
N ARG A 124 2.48 1.38 9.88
CA ARG A 124 3.27 1.32 11.11
C ARG A 124 3.95 2.65 11.36
N ILE A 125 3.97 3.07 12.61
CA ILE A 125 4.69 4.25 13.06
C ILE A 125 5.74 3.80 14.05
N THR A 126 6.93 4.37 13.93
CA THR A 126 7.99 4.27 14.92
C THR A 126 8.44 5.66 15.35
N THR A 127 8.89 5.78 16.60
CA THR A 127 9.31 7.05 17.19
C THR A 127 10.58 6.89 18.00
N TYR A 128 11.37 7.96 18.09
CA TYR A 128 12.51 8.06 19.00
C TYR A 128 12.57 9.44 19.68
N PRO A 129 12.69 9.54 21.03
CA PRO A 129 12.55 8.43 21.99
C PRO A 129 11.19 7.74 21.83
N ASP A 130 11.02 6.53 22.39
CA ASP A 130 9.72 5.84 22.31
C ASP A 130 8.66 6.70 23.01
N ALA A 131 7.89 7.42 22.21
CA ALA A 131 7.02 8.50 22.66
C ALA A 131 5.61 8.00 22.95
N GLY A 132 5.35 6.68 22.89
CA GLY A 132 4.04 6.10 23.11
C GLY A 132 2.99 6.69 22.18
N LYS A 133 2.90 6.18 20.94
CA LYS A 133 1.92 6.55 19.90
C LYS A 133 1.57 8.06 19.88
N LEU A 134 2.41 8.87 19.22
CA LEU A 134 2.02 10.20 18.76
C LEU A 134 0.57 10.16 18.25
N LYS A 135 -0.31 10.98 18.82
CA LYS A 135 -1.74 10.95 18.50
C LYS A 135 -1.94 11.41 17.06
N SER A 136 -2.38 10.50 16.19
CA SER A 136 -2.87 10.84 14.86
C SER A 136 -4.34 11.25 14.97
N PHE A 137 -4.68 12.43 14.46
CA PHE A 137 -6.07 12.82 14.28
C PHE A 137 -6.38 12.69 12.78
N PRO A 138 -7.27 11.78 12.36
CA PRO A 138 -7.73 11.77 10.98
C PRO A 138 -8.45 13.10 10.71
N VAL A 139 -8.04 13.80 9.65
CA VAL A 139 -8.83 14.93 9.14
C VAL A 139 -9.94 14.31 8.31
N LEU A 140 -11.15 14.23 8.87
CA LEU A 140 -12.34 13.92 8.08
C LEU A 140 -12.60 15.10 7.16
N CYS A 141 -12.31 14.96 5.86
CA CYS A 141 -12.83 15.87 4.86
C CYS A 141 -14.34 15.59 4.74
N ASN A 142 -15.15 16.58 5.12
CA ASN A 142 -16.57 16.66 4.75
C ASN A 142 -16.74 16.93 3.26
#